data_AF-A0A139K4H1-F1
#
_entry.id   AF-A0A139K4H1-F1
#
_cell.length_a   1.000
_cell.length_b   1.000
_cell.length_c   1.000
_cell.angle_alpha   90.00
_cell.angle_beta   90.00
_cell.angle_gamma   90.00
#
_symmetry.space_group_name_H-M   'P 1'
#
loop_
_entity.id
_entity.type
_entity.pdbx_description
1 polymer ?
#
loop_
_entity_poly.entity_id
_entity_poly.type
_entity_poly.pdbx_seq_one_letter_code
_entity_poly.pdbx_strand_id
1 'polypeptide(L)'
;MQIAKQVDLIAREFEEETDLFVAVSQIQRRLFSYEDSLNAYALDIASVMLKRADQADYDTWLRVGEGITRATRKRLRSPAIANEYQRMQAEQVDLIKTIPHEAAMKVHEWVRSGLENGQRFPEIAARIKNELGASTEARAICIARTETARARSNFTQARAKAVGSTGYIWRTVGDGAVRDMHARLDGTVQRWDSPPICEVGKGGTPVRSHPGCVWNCRCFPEPLFSKTGYEK
;
A
#
# COMPACT_ATOMS: atom_id res chain seq x y z
N MET A 1 3.66 -3.28 -15.38
CA MET A 1 3.68 -2.05 -14.55
C MET A 1 4.77 -1.10 -15.08
N GLN A 2 4.47 0.18 -15.31
CA GLN A 2 5.37 1.09 -16.04
C GLN A 2 6.68 1.40 -15.28
N ILE A 3 6.60 1.58 -13.95
CA ILE A 3 7.76 1.88 -13.09
C ILE A 3 8.76 0.73 -13.07
N ALA A 4 8.31 -0.50 -12.81
CA ALA A 4 9.20 -1.66 -12.76
C ALA A 4 9.90 -1.93 -14.10
N LYS A 5 9.20 -1.70 -15.22
CA LYS A 5 9.81 -1.78 -16.56
C LYS A 5 10.92 -0.74 -16.74
N GLN A 6 10.69 0.50 -16.30
CA GLN A 6 11.71 1.54 -16.39
C GLN A 6 12.92 1.24 -15.51
N VAL A 7 12.71 0.68 -14.31
CA VAL A 7 13.80 0.23 -13.43
C VAL A 7 14.60 -0.91 -14.08
N ASP A 8 13.92 -1.89 -14.70
CA ASP A 8 14.56 -2.98 -15.43
C ASP A 8 15.38 -2.47 -16.63
N LEU A 9 14.88 -1.48 -17.37
CA LEU A 9 15.64 -0.82 -18.44
C LEU A 9 16.89 -0.13 -17.89
N ILE A 10 16.76 0.67 -16.82
CA ILE A 10 17.90 1.34 -16.18
C ILE A 10 18.94 0.32 -15.69
N ALA A 11 18.50 -0.84 -15.17
CA ALA A 11 19.38 -1.90 -14.70
C ALA A 11 20.17 -2.59 -15.83
N ARG A 12 19.66 -2.58 -17.06
CA ARG A 12 20.27 -3.26 -18.21
C ARG A 12 21.15 -2.35 -19.06
N GLU A 13 20.92 -1.04 -19.00
CA GLU A 13 21.61 -0.03 -19.80
C GLU A 13 22.96 0.39 -19.18
N PHE A 14 23.93 -0.53 -19.14
CA PHE A 14 25.35 -0.23 -18.94
C PHE A 14 26.24 -1.21 -19.73
N GLU A 15 27.36 -0.70 -20.24
CA GLU A 15 28.33 -1.48 -21.01
C GLU A 15 29.07 -2.48 -20.11
N GLU A 16 29.24 -3.72 -20.56
CA GLU A 16 29.86 -4.80 -19.76
C GLU A 16 31.32 -4.54 -19.39
N GLU A 17 32.00 -3.68 -20.15
CA GLU A 17 33.39 -3.28 -19.94
C GLU A 17 33.53 -2.13 -18.91
N THR A 18 32.42 -1.59 -18.40
CA THR A 18 32.43 -0.48 -17.42
C THR A 18 32.91 -0.95 -16.05
N ASP A 19 33.75 -0.14 -15.39
CA ASP A 19 34.11 -0.34 -13.98
C ASP A 19 32.86 -0.47 -13.08
N LEU A 20 32.93 -1.37 -12.09
CA LEU A 20 31.81 -1.68 -11.19
C LEU A 20 31.26 -0.44 -10.49
N PHE A 21 32.12 0.39 -9.91
CA PHE A 21 31.69 1.55 -9.14
C PHE A 21 31.07 2.61 -10.05
N VAL A 22 31.60 2.75 -11.27
CA VAL A 22 31.03 3.64 -12.29
C VAL A 22 29.65 3.16 -12.73
N ALA A 23 29.49 1.88 -13.08
CA ALA A 23 28.22 1.30 -13.50
C ALA A 23 27.15 1.44 -12.39
N VAL A 24 27.49 1.11 -11.14
CA VAL A 24 26.59 1.22 -9.99
C VAL A 24 26.17 2.67 -9.76
N SER A 25 27.13 3.61 -9.77
CA SER A 25 26.84 5.03 -9.57
C SER A 25 25.93 5.58 -10.66
N GLN A 26 26.11 5.15 -11.92
CA GLN A 26 25.24 5.52 -13.03
C GLN A 26 23.81 5.00 -12.84
N ILE A 27 23.65 3.71 -12.47
CA ILE A 27 22.35 3.10 -12.19
C ILE A 27 21.64 3.86 -11.07
N GLN A 28 22.31 4.08 -9.93
CA GLN A 28 21.72 4.78 -8.78
C GLN A 28 21.28 6.21 -9.14
N ARG A 29 22.15 6.98 -9.81
CA ARG A 29 21.82 8.35 -10.25
C ARG A 29 20.58 8.37 -11.14
N ARG A 30 20.46 7.40 -12.06
CA ARG A 30 19.30 7.29 -12.96
C ARG A 30 18.03 6.90 -12.21
N LEU A 31 18.12 6.01 -11.24
CA LEU A 31 16.98 5.62 -10.40
C LEU A 31 16.49 6.77 -9.52
N PHE A 32 17.39 7.56 -8.91
CA PHE A 32 17.01 8.76 -8.16
C PHE A 32 16.42 9.85 -9.07
N SER A 33 17.02 10.09 -10.24
CA SER A 33 16.42 11.01 -11.21
C SER A 33 15.03 10.54 -11.68
N TYR A 34 14.82 9.22 -11.78
CA TYR A 34 13.51 8.68 -12.11
C TYR A 34 12.51 8.91 -10.98
N GLU A 35 12.90 8.68 -9.71
CA GLU A 35 12.10 9.03 -8.53
C GLU A 35 11.59 10.48 -8.57
N ASP A 36 12.48 11.43 -8.85
CA ASP A 36 12.13 12.86 -8.92
C ASP A 36 11.12 13.16 -10.02
N SER A 37 11.22 12.47 -11.16
CA SER A 37 10.31 12.65 -12.30
C SER A 37 8.91 12.05 -12.09
N LEU A 38 8.71 11.20 -11.07
CA LEU A 38 7.46 10.45 -10.89
C LEU A 38 6.30 11.26 -10.32
N ASN A 39 6.52 12.49 -9.82
CA ASN A 39 5.51 13.21 -9.03
C ASN A 39 4.16 13.36 -9.77
N ALA A 40 4.17 13.83 -11.01
CA ALA A 40 2.94 14.03 -11.79
C ALA A 40 2.23 12.70 -12.11
N TYR A 41 3.01 11.67 -12.45
CA TYR A 41 2.50 10.33 -12.73
C TYR A 41 1.88 9.69 -11.48
N ALA A 42 2.58 9.75 -10.36
CA ALA A 42 2.13 9.19 -9.08
C ALA A 42 0.83 9.87 -8.62
N LEU A 43 0.74 11.20 -8.80
CA LEU A 43 -0.46 11.96 -8.48
C LEU A 43 -1.67 11.51 -9.31
N ASP A 44 -1.51 11.32 -10.62
CA ASP A 44 -2.59 10.89 -11.51
C ASP A 44 -3.08 9.47 -11.15
N ILE A 45 -2.16 8.52 -11.01
CA ILE A 45 -2.48 7.12 -10.67
C ILE A 45 -3.16 7.02 -9.30
N ALA A 46 -2.62 7.70 -8.27
CA ALA A 46 -3.24 7.73 -6.95
C ALA A 46 -4.65 8.35 -7.03
N SER A 47 -4.83 9.42 -7.78
CA SER A 47 -6.13 10.08 -7.95
C SER A 47 -7.17 9.16 -8.58
N VAL A 48 -6.82 8.44 -9.64
CA VAL A 48 -7.74 7.52 -10.31
C VAL A 48 -8.18 6.40 -9.36
N MET A 49 -7.24 5.81 -8.61
CA MET A 49 -7.54 4.73 -7.67
C MET A 49 -8.42 5.23 -6.52
N LEU A 50 -8.06 6.35 -5.90
CA LEU A 50 -8.79 6.91 -4.76
C LEU A 50 -10.21 7.34 -5.15
N LYS A 51 -10.40 7.98 -6.31
CA LYS A 51 -11.73 8.34 -6.81
C LYS A 51 -12.63 7.10 -7.00
N ARG A 52 -12.06 6.01 -7.52
CA ARG A 52 -12.80 4.74 -7.71
C ARG A 52 -13.14 4.09 -6.38
N ALA A 53 -12.19 4.04 -5.44
CA ALA A 53 -12.43 3.49 -4.10
C ALA A 53 -13.48 4.31 -3.34
N ASP A 54 -13.40 5.64 -3.41
CA ASP A 54 -14.35 6.57 -2.79
C ASP A 54 -15.77 6.37 -3.29
N GLN A 55 -15.92 6.29 -4.63
CA GLN A 55 -17.21 6.08 -5.28
C GLN A 55 -17.79 4.69 -4.98
N ALA A 56 -16.97 3.63 -5.07
CA ALA A 56 -17.42 2.27 -4.79
C ALA A 56 -17.87 2.08 -3.33
N ASP A 57 -17.18 2.71 -2.38
CA ASP A 57 -17.62 2.72 -0.98
C ASP A 57 -18.93 3.50 -0.84
N TYR A 58 -19.05 4.70 -1.42
CA TYR A 58 -20.30 5.48 -1.41
C TYR A 58 -21.50 4.69 -1.97
N ASP A 59 -21.33 4.00 -3.09
CA ASP A 59 -22.38 3.19 -3.71
C ASP A 59 -22.75 1.98 -2.85
N THR A 60 -21.79 1.43 -2.09
CA THR A 60 -22.07 0.39 -1.11
C THR A 60 -22.92 0.94 0.03
N TRP A 61 -22.55 2.11 0.58
CA TRP A 61 -23.35 2.81 1.58
C TRP A 61 -24.77 3.06 1.11
N LEU A 62 -24.96 3.51 -0.14
CA LEU A 62 -26.29 3.75 -0.72
C LEU A 62 -27.14 2.50 -0.85
N ARG A 63 -26.53 1.32 -1.06
CA ARG A 63 -27.25 0.04 -1.18
C ARG A 63 -27.62 -0.55 0.17
N VAL A 64 -26.73 -0.46 1.17
CA VAL A 64 -26.94 -1.09 2.49
C VAL A 64 -27.80 -0.25 3.44
N GLY A 65 -27.89 1.07 3.22
CA GLY A 65 -28.74 1.91 4.05
C GLY A 65 -30.19 1.90 3.57
N GLU A 66 -31.05 1.13 4.24
CA GLU A 66 -32.50 1.28 4.09
C GLU A 66 -32.91 2.71 4.48
N GLY A 67 -33.64 3.39 3.59
CA GLY A 67 -34.22 4.70 3.89
C GLY A 67 -33.18 5.81 4.15
N ILE A 68 -32.04 5.82 3.45
CA ILE A 68 -31.04 6.89 3.58
C ILE A 68 -31.68 8.25 3.36
N THR A 69 -31.80 8.99 4.46
CA THR A 69 -32.34 10.36 4.46
C THR A 69 -31.39 11.31 3.74
N ARG A 70 -31.91 12.46 3.29
CA ARG A 70 -31.10 13.56 2.75
C ARG A 70 -29.99 13.98 3.73
N ALA A 71 -30.28 13.96 5.04
CA ALA A 71 -29.32 14.27 6.08
C ALA A 71 -28.17 13.24 6.14
N THR A 72 -28.48 11.95 6.03
CA THR A 72 -27.47 10.88 5.98
C THR A 72 -26.60 11.01 4.73
N ARG A 73 -27.17 11.27 3.54
CA ARG A 73 -26.38 11.51 2.31
C ARG A 73 -25.39 12.66 2.46
N LYS A 74 -25.80 13.74 3.13
CA LYS A 74 -24.92 14.89 3.40
C LYS A 74 -23.73 14.49 4.29
N ARG A 75 -23.95 13.64 5.29
CA ARG A 75 -22.88 13.13 6.18
C ARG A 75 -21.90 12.21 5.45
N LEU A 76 -22.40 11.35 4.55
CA LEU A 76 -21.57 10.46 3.72
C LEU A 76 -20.65 11.21 2.75
N ARG A 77 -20.92 12.50 2.47
CA ARG A 77 -20.08 13.42 1.68
C ARG A 77 -19.46 14.53 2.54
N SER A 78 -19.26 14.28 3.84
CA SER A 78 -18.70 15.28 4.75
C SER A 78 -17.27 15.69 4.36
N PRO A 79 -16.80 16.87 4.81
CA PRO A 79 -15.41 17.31 4.62
C PRO A 79 -14.35 16.30 5.11
N ALA A 80 -14.70 15.45 6.09
CA ALA A 80 -13.80 14.41 6.58
C ALA A 80 -13.39 13.42 5.48
N ILE A 81 -14.27 13.11 4.52
CA ILE A 81 -13.95 12.22 3.39
C ILE A 81 -12.94 12.90 2.46
N ALA A 82 -13.10 14.21 2.21
CA ALA A 82 -12.15 14.96 1.39
C ALA A 82 -10.77 15.05 2.05
N ASN A 83 -10.71 15.29 3.37
CA ASN A 83 -9.45 15.28 4.12
C ASN A 83 -8.76 13.92 4.03
N GLU A 84 -9.53 12.83 4.15
CA GLU A 84 -9.02 11.46 4.06
C GLU A 84 -8.49 11.15 2.65
N TYR A 85 -9.19 11.60 1.61
CA TYR A 85 -8.70 11.54 0.23
C TYR A 85 -7.34 12.25 0.09
N GLN A 86 -7.21 13.49 0.56
CA GLN A 86 -5.98 14.28 0.42
C GLN A 86 -4.81 13.63 1.18
N ARG A 87 -5.06 13.16 2.40
CA ARG A 87 -4.08 12.44 3.22
C ARG A 87 -3.56 11.20 2.49
N MET A 88 -4.47 10.32 2.03
CA MET A 88 -4.09 9.09 1.34
C MET A 88 -3.39 9.36 0.01
N GLN A 89 -3.78 10.42 -0.72
CA GLN A 89 -3.14 10.79 -1.98
C GLN A 89 -1.67 11.16 -1.75
N ALA A 90 -1.37 12.01 -0.76
CA ALA A 90 0.00 12.37 -0.43
C ALA A 90 0.83 11.14 -0.05
N GLU A 91 0.32 10.30 0.85
CA GLU A 91 1.01 9.07 1.27
C GLU A 91 1.27 8.09 0.11
N GLN A 92 0.33 7.98 -0.83
CA GLN A 92 0.47 7.10 -1.99
C GLN A 92 1.46 7.64 -3.01
N VAL A 93 1.51 8.96 -3.20
CA VAL A 93 2.53 9.59 -4.04
C VAL A 93 3.93 9.27 -3.49
N ASP A 94 4.11 9.44 -2.18
CA ASP A 94 5.39 9.12 -1.52
C ASP A 94 5.74 7.63 -1.66
N LEU A 95 4.79 6.72 -1.43
CA LEU A 95 5.00 5.27 -1.59
C LEU A 95 5.36 4.87 -3.03
N ILE A 96 4.75 5.50 -4.04
CA ILE A 96 5.09 5.23 -5.44
C ILE A 96 6.53 5.67 -5.73
N LYS A 97 6.95 6.81 -5.18
CA LYS A 97 8.32 7.30 -5.30
C LYS A 97 9.34 6.41 -4.61
N THR A 98 8.97 5.71 -3.53
CA THR A 98 9.92 4.77 -2.89
C THR A 98 10.28 3.57 -3.77
N ILE A 99 9.52 3.25 -4.83
CA ILE A 99 9.81 2.10 -5.70
C ILE A 99 11.20 2.20 -6.37
N PRO A 100 11.51 3.24 -7.17
CA PRO A 100 12.86 3.41 -7.72
C PRO A 100 13.91 3.71 -6.64
N HIS A 101 13.55 4.40 -5.55
CA HIS A 101 14.45 4.65 -4.44
C HIS A 101 14.96 3.35 -3.80
N GLU A 102 14.05 2.46 -3.43
CA GLU A 102 14.34 1.15 -2.85
C GLU A 102 15.14 0.29 -3.83
N ALA A 103 14.88 0.40 -5.14
CA ALA A 103 15.69 -0.26 -6.16
C ALA A 103 17.14 0.25 -6.16
N ALA A 104 17.37 1.56 -6.04
CA ALA A 104 18.72 2.14 -5.97
C ALA A 104 19.46 1.68 -4.70
N MET A 105 18.77 1.64 -3.57
CA MET A 105 19.33 1.12 -2.31
C MET A 105 19.63 -0.37 -2.39
N LYS A 106 18.80 -1.13 -3.10
CA LYS A 106 19.00 -2.57 -3.31
C LYS A 106 20.23 -2.87 -4.17
N VAL A 107 20.48 -2.06 -5.20
CA VAL A 107 21.71 -2.14 -6.00
C VAL A 107 22.93 -1.94 -5.11
N HIS A 108 22.94 -0.89 -4.28
CA HIS A 108 24.03 -0.65 -3.32
C HIS A 108 24.26 -1.84 -2.39
N GLU A 109 23.17 -2.38 -1.83
CA GLU A 109 23.21 -3.52 -0.93
C GLU A 109 23.78 -4.78 -1.60
N TRP A 110 23.39 -5.07 -2.84
CA TRP A 110 23.91 -6.21 -3.59
C TRP A 110 25.39 -6.09 -3.90
N VAL A 111 25.86 -4.89 -4.21
CA VAL A 111 27.29 -4.62 -4.44
C VAL A 111 28.07 -4.80 -3.14
N ARG A 112 27.61 -4.17 -2.06
CA ARG A 112 28.23 -4.28 -0.72
C ARG A 112 28.34 -5.74 -0.29
N SER A 113 27.23 -6.47 -0.33
CA SER A 113 27.18 -7.89 0.03
C SER A 113 28.01 -8.76 -0.92
N GLY A 114 28.05 -8.46 -2.22
CA GLY A 114 28.87 -9.18 -3.19
C GLY A 114 30.36 -9.03 -2.90
N LEU A 115 30.81 -7.81 -2.63
CA LEU A 115 32.21 -7.53 -2.28
C LEU A 115 32.62 -8.18 -0.95
N GLU A 116 31.76 -8.10 0.07
CA GLU A 116 31.99 -8.76 1.37
C GLU A 116 32.13 -10.29 1.23
N ASN A 117 31.44 -10.89 0.26
CA ASN A 117 31.47 -12.32 -0.02
C ASN A 117 32.48 -12.73 -1.11
N GLY A 118 33.31 -11.79 -1.61
CA GLY A 118 34.31 -12.08 -2.64
C GLY A 118 33.75 -12.42 -4.02
N GLN A 119 32.51 -12.01 -4.33
CA GLN A 119 31.90 -12.19 -5.65
C GLN A 119 32.62 -11.39 -6.72
N ARG A 120 32.68 -11.94 -7.94
CA ARG A 120 33.28 -11.24 -9.07
C ARG A 120 32.31 -10.22 -9.66
N PHE A 121 32.86 -9.18 -10.27
CA PHE A 121 32.06 -8.14 -10.92
C PHE A 121 30.97 -8.68 -11.87
N PRO A 122 31.26 -9.61 -12.81
CA PRO A 122 30.23 -10.12 -13.71
C PRO A 122 29.06 -10.80 -12.99
N GLU A 123 29.29 -11.39 -11.83
CA GLU A 123 28.24 -12.05 -11.03
C GLU A 123 27.31 -11.02 -10.39
N ILE A 124 27.88 -9.96 -9.81
CA ILE A 124 27.11 -8.84 -9.23
C ILE A 124 26.32 -8.11 -10.32
N ALA A 125 26.96 -7.83 -11.46
CA ALA A 125 26.34 -7.19 -12.61
C ALA A 125 25.18 -8.03 -13.18
N ALA A 126 25.38 -9.34 -13.35
CA ALA A 126 24.34 -10.26 -13.80
C ALA A 126 23.16 -10.30 -12.82
N ARG A 127 23.42 -10.31 -11.51
CA ARG A 127 22.38 -10.24 -10.49
C ARG A 127 21.55 -8.96 -10.63
N ILE A 128 22.19 -7.80 -10.78
CA ILE A 128 21.49 -6.52 -10.96
C ILE A 128 20.59 -6.57 -12.20
N LYS A 129 21.13 -6.99 -13.35
CA LYS A 129 20.40 -7.07 -14.63
C LYS A 129 19.21 -8.04 -14.57
N ASN A 130 19.35 -9.16 -13.85
CA ASN A 130 18.36 -10.25 -13.87
C ASN A 130 17.32 -10.15 -12.76
N GLU A 131 17.68 -9.63 -11.58
CA GLU A 131 16.81 -9.68 -10.39
C GLU A 131 16.16 -8.33 -10.03
N LEU A 132 16.75 -7.18 -10.43
CA LEU A 132 16.27 -5.87 -9.96
C LEU A 132 14.85 -5.57 -10.45
N GLY A 133 14.59 -5.82 -11.74
CA GLY A 133 13.27 -5.63 -12.36
C GLY A 133 12.19 -6.46 -11.67
N ALA A 134 12.43 -7.77 -11.49
CA ALA A 134 11.49 -8.67 -10.84
C ALA A 134 11.22 -8.31 -9.37
N SER A 135 12.25 -7.95 -8.62
CA SER A 135 12.07 -7.47 -7.23
C SER A 135 11.26 -6.17 -7.17
N THR A 136 11.48 -5.26 -8.10
CA THR A 136 10.79 -3.97 -8.16
C THR A 136 9.32 -4.17 -8.52
N GLU A 137 9.04 -5.10 -9.44
CA GLU A 137 7.68 -5.50 -9.78
C GLU A 137 6.94 -6.10 -8.57
N ALA A 138 7.56 -7.03 -7.85
CA ALA A 138 6.97 -7.60 -6.64
C ALA A 138 6.63 -6.52 -5.59
N ARG A 139 7.53 -5.56 -5.38
CA ARG A 139 7.32 -4.43 -4.46
C ARG A 139 6.15 -3.56 -4.89
N ALA A 140 6.12 -3.16 -6.15
CA ALA A 140 5.07 -2.27 -6.64
C ALA A 140 3.69 -2.96 -6.73
N ILE A 141 3.62 -4.28 -6.95
CA ILE A 141 2.39 -5.07 -6.78
C ILE A 141 1.93 -5.08 -5.31
N CYS A 142 2.86 -5.27 -4.37
CA CYS A 142 2.54 -5.22 -2.94
C CYS A 142 1.97 -3.87 -2.54
N ILE A 143 2.57 -2.76 -3.01
CA ILE A 143 2.05 -1.40 -2.77
C ILE A 143 0.65 -1.27 -3.37
N ALA A 144 0.46 -1.60 -4.65
CA ALA A 144 -0.83 -1.46 -5.32
C ALA A 144 -1.97 -2.23 -4.60
N ARG A 145 -1.71 -3.48 -4.18
CA ARG A 145 -2.68 -4.30 -3.44
C ARG A 145 -3.00 -3.70 -2.07
N THR A 146 -1.96 -3.32 -1.33
CA THR A 146 -2.11 -2.77 0.02
C THR A 146 -2.85 -1.44 -0.01
N GLU A 147 -2.47 -0.54 -0.91
CA GLU A 147 -3.05 0.80 -1.00
C GLU A 147 -4.50 0.78 -1.50
N THR A 148 -4.86 -0.17 -2.37
CA THR A 148 -6.26 -0.38 -2.77
C THR A 148 -7.12 -0.83 -1.58
N ALA A 149 -6.66 -1.80 -0.80
CA ALA A 149 -7.39 -2.29 0.37
C ALA A 149 -7.47 -1.21 1.46
N ARG A 150 -6.36 -0.53 1.72
CA ARG A 150 -6.25 0.57 2.69
C ARG A 150 -7.20 1.71 2.34
N ALA A 151 -7.27 2.13 1.07
CA ALA A 151 -8.18 3.18 0.63
C ALA A 151 -9.64 2.84 0.92
N ARG A 152 -10.07 1.62 0.60
CA ARG A 152 -11.43 1.15 0.88
C ARG A 152 -11.74 1.21 2.37
N SER A 153 -10.88 0.63 3.20
CA SER A 153 -11.09 0.61 4.65
C SER A 153 -11.12 2.01 5.29
N ASN A 154 -10.27 2.93 4.83
CA ASN A 154 -10.26 4.31 5.33
C ASN A 154 -11.50 5.10 4.90
N PHE A 155 -11.97 4.94 3.66
CA PHE A 155 -13.23 5.55 3.23
C PHE A 155 -14.42 4.99 4.01
N THR A 156 -14.48 3.68 4.20
CA THR A 156 -15.50 3.04 5.04
C THR A 156 -15.46 3.60 6.46
N GLN A 157 -14.27 3.71 7.07
CA GLN A 157 -14.09 4.29 8.40
C GLN A 157 -14.57 5.73 8.48
N ALA A 158 -14.17 6.59 7.52
CA ALA A 158 -14.54 7.99 7.50
C ALA A 158 -16.07 8.17 7.41
N ARG A 159 -16.73 7.40 6.54
CA ARG A 159 -18.19 7.43 6.40
C ARG A 159 -18.91 6.84 7.60
N ALA A 160 -18.41 5.73 8.16
CA ALA A 160 -18.95 5.10 9.36
C ALA A 160 -18.92 6.08 10.54
N LYS A 161 -17.78 6.73 10.80
CA LYS A 161 -17.65 7.77 11.83
C LYS A 161 -18.61 8.93 11.58
N ALA A 162 -18.75 9.37 10.32
CA ALA A 162 -19.65 10.48 9.97
C ALA A 162 -21.13 10.18 10.27
N VAL A 163 -21.53 8.91 10.34
CA VAL A 163 -22.88 8.49 10.72
C VAL A 163 -23.01 8.00 12.17
N GLY A 164 -21.93 8.11 12.97
CA GLY A 164 -21.94 7.82 14.41
C GLY A 164 -21.48 6.40 14.78
N SER A 165 -20.87 5.65 13.87
CA SER A 165 -20.28 4.35 14.18
C SER A 165 -19.05 4.50 15.09
N THR A 166 -19.00 3.74 16.17
CA THR A 166 -17.88 3.70 17.14
C THR A 166 -16.89 2.57 16.85
N GLY A 167 -17.32 1.53 16.14
CA GLY A 167 -16.51 0.36 15.86
C GLY A 167 -16.99 -0.42 14.64
N TYR A 168 -16.37 -1.58 14.45
CA TYR A 168 -16.62 -2.48 13.33
C TYR A 168 -16.37 -3.92 13.75
N ILE A 169 -16.97 -4.86 13.02
CA ILE A 169 -16.57 -6.25 13.04
C ILE A 169 -15.45 -6.43 12.02
N TRP A 170 -14.35 -7.06 12.44
CA TRP A 170 -13.29 -7.42 11.51
C TRP A 170 -13.73 -8.60 10.65
N ARG A 171 -13.64 -8.46 9.32
CA ARG A 171 -13.95 -9.54 8.38
C ARG A 171 -12.75 -9.92 7.54
N THR A 172 -12.56 -11.22 7.35
CA THR A 172 -11.57 -11.77 6.43
C THR A 172 -12.22 -12.27 5.15
N VAL A 173 -11.40 -12.58 4.15
CA VAL A 173 -11.88 -13.25 2.92
C VAL A 173 -12.12 -14.76 3.12
N GLY A 174 -11.74 -15.32 4.28
CA GLY A 174 -11.99 -16.73 4.63
C GLY A 174 -11.21 -17.78 3.85
N ASP A 175 -10.19 -17.39 3.07
CA ASP A 175 -9.39 -18.34 2.29
C ASP A 175 -8.10 -18.78 3.00
N GLY A 176 -7.44 -19.80 2.44
CA GLY A 176 -6.21 -20.38 3.00
C GLY A 176 -4.99 -19.45 3.00
N ALA A 177 -5.06 -18.26 2.40
CA ALA A 177 -4.00 -17.26 2.43
C ALA A 177 -4.25 -16.16 3.48
N VAL A 178 -5.33 -16.28 4.27
CA VAL A 178 -5.54 -15.45 5.46
C VAL A 178 -4.53 -15.85 6.54
N ARG A 179 -3.79 -14.87 7.06
CA ARG A 179 -2.83 -15.07 8.15
C ARG A 179 -3.54 -15.40 9.46
N ASP A 180 -2.94 -16.23 10.30
CA ASP A 180 -3.50 -16.68 11.57
C ASP A 180 -3.97 -15.54 12.50
N MET A 181 -3.19 -14.46 12.61
CA MET A 181 -3.58 -13.30 13.43
C MET A 181 -4.84 -12.61 12.89
N HIS A 182 -5.00 -12.57 11.56
CA HIS A 182 -6.19 -11.98 10.93
C HIS A 182 -7.39 -12.93 11.04
N ALA A 183 -7.18 -14.24 10.92
CA ALA A 183 -8.23 -15.24 11.12
C ALA A 183 -8.79 -15.21 12.55
N ARG A 184 -7.92 -15.03 13.56
CA ARG A 184 -8.34 -14.85 14.97
C ARG A 184 -9.14 -13.58 15.22
N LEU A 185 -8.96 -12.55 14.40
CA LEU A 185 -9.74 -11.31 14.50
C LEU A 185 -11.09 -11.42 13.78
N ASP A 186 -11.30 -12.40 12.92
CA ASP A 186 -12.55 -12.54 12.17
C ASP A 186 -13.76 -12.64 13.11
N GLY A 187 -14.78 -11.82 12.86
CA GLY A 187 -15.98 -11.75 13.70
C GLY A 187 -15.81 -10.97 15.01
N THR A 188 -14.60 -10.53 15.37
CA THR A 188 -14.37 -9.75 16.59
C THR A 188 -14.72 -8.27 16.40
N VAL A 189 -15.24 -7.65 17.46
CA VAL A 189 -15.56 -6.22 17.48
C VAL A 189 -14.31 -5.41 17.84
N GLN A 190 -14.04 -4.39 17.04
CA GLN A 190 -12.91 -3.48 17.19
C GLN A 190 -13.40 -2.04 17.18
N ARG A 191 -12.72 -1.15 17.91
CA ARG A 191 -13.03 0.29 17.88
C ARG A 191 -12.29 0.98 16.76
N TRP A 192 -12.89 2.03 16.21
CA TRP A 192 -12.23 2.86 15.19
C TRP A 192 -11.09 3.72 15.73
N ASP A 193 -11.03 3.99 17.03
CA ASP A 193 -10.01 4.79 17.70
C ASP A 193 -8.90 3.95 18.34
N SER A 194 -9.10 2.64 18.42
CA SER A 194 -8.16 1.70 19.03
C SER A 194 -8.08 0.42 18.20
N PRO A 195 -7.32 0.43 17.08
CA PRO A 195 -7.13 -0.76 16.26
C PRO A 195 -6.40 -1.87 17.04
N PRO A 196 -6.75 -3.14 16.78
CA PRO A 196 -6.07 -4.28 17.40
C PRO A 196 -4.64 -4.42 16.86
N ILE A 197 -3.83 -5.19 17.59
CA ILE A 197 -2.59 -5.73 17.02
C ILE A 197 -3.01 -6.83 16.04
N CYS A 198 -2.73 -6.63 14.76
CA CYS A 198 -3.13 -7.57 13.71
C CYS A 198 -1.93 -8.29 13.09
N GLU A 199 -0.71 -7.83 13.34
CA GLU A 199 0.50 -8.36 12.71
C GLU A 199 1.75 -8.11 13.57
N VAL A 200 2.85 -8.79 13.23
CA VAL A 200 4.19 -8.59 13.78
C VAL A 200 5.13 -8.06 12.69
N GLY A 201 5.71 -6.89 12.92
CA GLY A 201 6.65 -6.22 12.04
C GLY A 201 8.10 -6.69 12.21
N LYS A 202 9.01 -6.01 11.52
CA LYS A 202 10.46 -6.28 11.59
C LYS A 202 10.94 -6.21 13.05
N GLY A 203 11.71 -7.20 13.48
CA GLY A 203 12.25 -7.28 14.84
C GLY A 203 11.25 -7.68 15.92
N GLY A 204 10.07 -8.21 15.56
CA GLY A 204 9.07 -8.66 16.53
C GLY A 204 8.12 -7.55 17.02
N THR A 205 8.19 -6.36 16.44
CA THR A 205 7.38 -5.21 16.87
C THR A 205 5.90 -5.42 16.54
N PRO A 206 4.96 -5.31 17.50
CA PRO A 206 3.54 -5.44 17.22
C PRO A 206 3.03 -4.30 16.32
N VAL A 207 2.27 -4.65 15.28
CA VAL A 207 1.65 -3.71 14.34
C VAL A 207 0.16 -3.61 14.64
N ARG A 208 -0.27 -2.39 14.97
CA ARG A 208 -1.69 -2.06 15.15
C ARG A 208 -2.25 -1.45 13.87
N SER A 209 -3.33 -2.03 13.35
CA SER A 209 -3.94 -1.53 12.11
C SER A 209 -5.38 -1.98 11.96
N HIS A 210 -6.11 -1.29 11.09
CA HIS A 210 -7.43 -1.67 10.63
C HIS A 210 -7.34 -2.78 9.57
N PRO A 211 -8.42 -3.55 9.34
CA PRO A 211 -8.44 -4.57 8.28
C PRO A 211 -8.17 -3.92 6.92
N GLY A 212 -7.36 -4.57 6.09
CA GLY A 212 -6.95 -4.06 4.77
C GLY A 212 -5.79 -3.04 4.80
N CYS A 213 -5.33 -2.60 5.97
CA CYS A 213 -4.34 -1.53 6.11
C CYS A 213 -2.91 -2.02 6.41
N VAL A 214 -2.64 -3.33 6.31
CA VAL A 214 -1.28 -3.91 6.36
C VAL A 214 -0.95 -4.62 5.05
N TRP A 215 0.34 -4.90 4.82
CA TRP A 215 0.84 -5.43 3.55
C TRP A 215 0.05 -6.65 3.07
N ASN A 216 -0.35 -6.62 1.79
CA ASN A 216 -1.12 -7.66 1.11
C ASN A 216 -2.39 -8.13 1.86
N CYS A 217 -2.92 -7.32 2.78
CA CYS A 217 -4.14 -7.65 3.51
C CYS A 217 -5.36 -7.50 2.62
N ARG A 218 -6.27 -8.49 2.69
CA ARG A 218 -7.56 -8.49 1.97
C ARG A 218 -8.76 -8.43 2.91
N CYS A 219 -8.53 -8.32 4.22
CA CYS A 219 -9.57 -8.13 5.23
C CYS A 219 -10.25 -6.78 5.03
N PHE A 220 -11.49 -6.66 5.51
CA PHE A 220 -12.28 -5.43 5.44
C PHE A 220 -13.08 -5.21 6.74
N PRO A 221 -13.42 -3.96 7.08
CA PRO A 221 -14.26 -3.68 8.23
C PRO A 221 -15.74 -3.76 7.85
N GLU A 222 -16.56 -4.38 8.71
CA GLU A 222 -18.01 -4.30 8.67
C GLU A 222 -18.46 -3.30 9.75
N PRO A 223 -18.84 -2.06 9.41
CA PRO A 223 -19.18 -1.03 10.39
C PRO A 223 -20.36 -1.42 11.28
N LEU A 224 -20.25 -1.13 12.58
CA LEU A 224 -21.36 -1.25 13.52
C LEU A 224 -22.20 0.02 13.51
N PHE A 225 -23.52 -0.12 13.60
CA PHE A 225 -24.46 0.99 13.69
C PHE A 225 -25.21 0.93 15.02
N SER A 226 -25.57 2.08 15.59
CA SER A 226 -26.34 2.12 16.85
C SER A 226 -27.71 1.45 16.78
N LYS A 227 -28.20 1.10 15.58
CA LYS A 227 -29.42 0.30 15.37
C LYS A 227 -29.19 -1.21 15.20
N THR A 228 -27.95 -1.65 15.04
CA THR A 228 -27.63 -3.10 15.04
C THR A 228 -27.45 -3.54 16.48
N GLY A 229 -28.26 -4.49 16.95
CA GLY A 229 -28.38 -4.93 18.35
C GLY A 229 -27.16 -5.60 18.98
N TYR A 230 -25.97 -5.06 18.73
CA TYR A 230 -24.68 -5.43 19.32
C TYR A 230 -24.27 -4.53 20.50
N GLU A 231 -25.10 -3.55 20.86
CA GLU A 231 -25.07 -2.90 22.17
C GLU A 231 -25.95 -3.70 23.13
N LYS A 232 -25.37 -4.75 23.74
CA LYS A 232 -25.87 -5.36 24.97
C LYS A 232 -24.71 -5.49 25.95
#